data_AF-A0A7X6YM85-F1
#
_entry.id   AF-A0A7X6YM85-F1
#
_cell.length_a   1.000
_cell.length_b   1.000
_cell.length_c   1.000
_cell.angle_alpha   90.00
_cell.angle_beta   90.00
_cell.angle_gamma   90.00
#
_symmetry.space_group_name_H-M   'P 1'
#
loop_
_entity.id
_entity.type
_entity.pdbx_description
1 polymer ?
#
loop_
_entity_poly.entity_id
_entity_poly.type
_entity_poly.pdbx_seq_one_letter_code
_entity_poly.pdbx_strand_id
1 'polypeptide(L)'
;MSENQTNTQSRSNSTIWQVVGRLITAAVVLAITAFFTPGFQIANFWTLVVAAIVLTLIDYLIVKFTGLHASPFGKGFVGFILSAIVLYVTQFFVAGYTISWMAAIVGAIIYGVVDYFLPGDQQM
;
A
#
# COMPACT_ATOMS: atom_id res chain seq x y z
N MET A 1 -9.05 -8.93 45.84
CA MET A 1 -8.13 -9.71 44.98
C MET A 1 -8.97 -10.14 43.77
N SER A 2 -8.80 -9.63 42.55
CA SER A 2 -7.60 -9.11 41.91
C SER A 2 -7.95 -8.00 40.91
N GLU A 3 -7.19 -6.92 40.95
CA GLU A 3 -7.09 -5.93 39.89
C GLU A 3 -6.41 -6.57 38.69
N ASN A 4 -7.09 -6.66 37.55
CA ASN A 4 -6.45 -7.03 36.28
C ASN A 4 -6.35 -5.78 35.41
N GLN A 5 -5.39 -4.93 35.77
CA GLN A 5 -4.88 -3.86 34.92
C GLN A 5 -4.05 -4.47 33.80
N THR A 6 -4.68 -4.96 32.73
CA THR A 6 -3.98 -5.21 31.47
C THR A 6 -3.86 -3.89 30.71
N ASN A 7 -2.89 -3.10 31.16
CA ASN A 7 -2.04 -2.20 30.39
C ASN A 7 -2.52 -1.88 28.96
N THR A 8 -3.56 -1.05 28.85
CA THR A 8 -3.82 -0.23 27.67
C THR A 8 -2.66 0.75 27.58
N GLN A 9 -1.59 0.32 26.92
CA GLN A 9 -0.39 1.13 26.74
C GLN A 9 -0.71 2.21 25.70
N SER A 10 -1.35 3.28 26.17
CA SER A 10 -1.56 4.53 25.48
C SER A 10 -0.21 5.13 25.10
N ARG A 11 0.33 4.76 23.93
CA ARG A 11 1.49 5.44 23.36
C ARG A 11 1.00 6.70 22.64
N SER A 12 0.77 7.73 23.44
CA SER A 12 0.38 9.10 23.08
C SER A 12 1.44 9.86 22.24
N ASN A 13 2.22 9.18 21.38
CA ASN A 13 3.38 9.79 20.71
C ASN A 13 3.64 9.35 19.25
N SER A 14 2.70 8.73 18.54
CA SER A 14 3.08 7.94 17.35
C SER A 14 2.23 8.10 16.08
N THR A 15 1.39 9.12 15.91
CA THR A 15 0.75 9.34 14.59
C THR A 15 1.79 9.50 13.48
N ILE A 16 2.89 10.21 13.76
CA ILE A 16 3.98 10.41 12.79
C ILE A 16 4.78 9.11 12.59
N TRP A 17 5.12 8.38 13.67
CA TRP A 17 5.83 7.11 13.57
C TRP A 17 5.02 6.02 12.85
N GLN A 18 3.69 6.01 13.03
CA GLN A 18 2.77 5.12 12.33
C GLN A 18 2.68 5.47 10.83
N VAL A 19 2.57 6.75 10.49
CA VAL A 19 2.54 7.21 9.08
C VAL A 19 3.86 6.88 8.38
N VAL A 20 5.00 7.11 9.03
CA VAL A 20 6.32 6.78 8.48
C VAL A 20 6.48 5.27 8.31
N GLY A 21 6.06 4.47 9.29
CA GLY A 21 6.06 3.00 9.18
C GLY A 21 5.22 2.50 8.00
N ARG A 22 4.01 3.04 7.82
CA ARG A 22 3.15 2.73 6.66
C ARG A 22 3.78 3.09 5.33
N LEU A 23 4.40 4.26 5.22
CA LEU A 23 5.11 4.69 4.01
C LEU A 23 6.26 3.73 3.66
N ILE A 24 7.04 3.32 4.66
CA ILE A 24 8.15 2.38 4.47
C ILE A 24 7.62 1.02 4.02
N THR A 25 6.61 0.49 4.70
CA THR A 25 5.99 -0.79 4.33
C THR A 25 5.46 -0.74 2.90
N ALA A 26 4.69 0.30 2.53
CA ALA A 26 4.19 0.47 1.16
C ALA A 26 5.31 0.57 0.12
N ALA A 27 6.39 1.30 0.43
CA ALA A 27 7.57 1.38 -0.43
C ALA A 27 8.25 0.01 -0.62
N VAL A 28 8.34 -0.80 0.44
CA VAL A 28 8.92 -2.15 0.38
C VAL A 28 8.01 -3.08 -0.44
N VAL A 29 6.70 -3.06 -0.21
CA VAL A 29 5.72 -3.83 -0.99
C VAL A 29 5.88 -3.49 -2.47
N LEU A 30 5.88 -2.20 -2.81
CA LEU A 30 6.00 -1.70 -4.18
C LEU A 30 7.35 -2.09 -4.81
N ALA A 31 8.45 -2.01 -4.05
CA ALA A 31 9.77 -2.44 -4.51
C ALA A 31 9.82 -3.94 -4.83
N ILE A 32 9.25 -4.78 -3.95
CA ILE A 32 9.15 -6.23 -4.19
C ILE A 32 8.26 -6.48 -5.42
N THR A 33 7.10 -5.83 -5.51
CA THR A 33 6.21 -5.95 -6.68
C THR A 33 6.94 -5.58 -7.97
N ALA A 34 7.70 -4.48 -7.98
CA ALA A 34 8.48 -4.06 -9.14
C ALA A 34 9.56 -5.07 -9.52
N PHE A 35 10.24 -5.64 -8.52
CA PHE A 35 11.30 -6.62 -8.74
C PHE A 35 10.77 -7.91 -9.38
N PHE A 36 9.58 -8.35 -8.98
CA PHE A 36 8.95 -9.57 -9.49
C PHE A 36 8.07 -9.36 -10.73
N THR A 37 7.80 -8.11 -11.12
CA THR A 37 6.94 -7.79 -12.27
C THR A 37 7.78 -7.40 -13.48
N PRO A 38 7.95 -8.29 -14.47
CA PRO A 38 8.63 -7.94 -15.72
C PRO A 38 7.86 -6.85 -16.46
N GLY A 39 8.55 -5.76 -16.83
CA GLY A 39 7.92 -4.59 -17.46
C GLY A 39 7.45 -3.51 -16.49
N PHE A 40 7.74 -3.66 -15.19
CA PHE A 40 7.67 -2.59 -14.20
C PHE A 40 9.09 -2.04 -13.96
N GLN A 41 9.34 -0.80 -14.37
CA GLN A 41 10.62 -0.13 -14.20
C GLN A 41 10.50 1.08 -13.29
N ILE A 42 11.45 1.19 -12.36
CA ILE A 42 11.61 2.34 -11.46
C ILE A 42 12.98 2.95 -11.77
N ALA A 43 13.00 4.15 -12.33
CA ALA A 43 14.22 4.78 -12.84
C ALA A 43 15.24 5.07 -11.72
N ASN A 44 14.80 5.55 -10.55
CA ASN A 44 15.68 6.02 -9.47
C ASN A 44 15.08 5.77 -8.07
N PHE A 45 15.91 5.81 -7.02
CA PHE A 45 15.43 5.77 -5.61
C PHE A 45 14.39 6.86 -5.31
N TRP A 46 14.59 8.06 -5.87
CA TRP A 46 13.63 9.17 -5.76
C TRP A 46 12.26 8.85 -6.37
N THR A 47 12.23 8.14 -7.50
CA THR A 47 10.99 7.66 -8.12
C THR A 47 10.25 6.72 -7.17
N LEU A 48 10.96 5.89 -6.41
CA LEU A 48 10.39 4.94 -5.46
C LEU A 48 9.73 5.68 -4.28
N VAL A 49 10.39 6.70 -3.73
CA VAL A 49 9.84 7.54 -2.66
C VAL A 49 8.60 8.28 -3.14
N VAL A 50 8.64 8.91 -4.31
CA VAL A 50 7.50 9.63 -4.88
C VAL A 50 6.35 8.67 -5.19
N ALA A 51 6.63 7.47 -5.71
CA ALA A 51 5.62 6.44 -5.95
C ALA A 51 4.92 6.01 -4.67
N ALA A 52 5.66 5.78 -3.59
CA ALA A 52 5.07 5.43 -2.30
C ALA A 52 4.14 6.54 -1.77
N ILE A 53 4.53 7.80 -1.92
CA ILE A 53 3.70 8.95 -1.52
C ILE A 53 2.42 9.03 -2.36
N VAL A 54 2.55 8.94 -3.69
CA VAL A 54 1.41 8.94 -4.61
C VAL A 54 0.47 7.79 -4.32
N LEU A 55 1.00 6.59 -4.12
CA LEU A 55 0.20 5.39 -3.84
C LEU A 55 -0.56 5.55 -2.51
N THR A 56 0.10 6.05 -1.46
CA THR A 56 -0.53 6.36 -0.17
C THR A 56 -1.65 7.40 -0.32
N LEU A 57 -1.46 8.43 -1.14
CA LEU A 57 -2.47 9.45 -1.41
C LEU A 57 -3.66 8.86 -2.18
N ILE A 58 -3.40 8.04 -3.19
CA ILE A 58 -4.45 7.36 -3.97
C ILE A 58 -5.24 6.41 -3.08
N ASP A 59 -4.57 5.61 -2.25
CA ASP A 59 -5.21 4.71 -1.29
C ASP A 59 -6.09 5.48 -0.30
N TYR A 60 -5.60 6.61 0.22
CA TYR A 60 -6.39 7.48 1.07
C TYR A 60 -7.61 8.05 0.34
N LEU A 61 -7.45 8.46 -0.92
CA LEU A 61 -8.52 8.98 -1.76
C LEU A 61 -9.58 7.92 -2.01
N ILE A 62 -9.17 6.70 -2.36
CA ILE A 62 -10.03 5.55 -2.55
C ILE A 62 -10.84 5.32 -1.27
N VAL A 63 -10.20 5.15 -0.12
CA VAL A 63 -10.88 4.88 1.15
C VAL A 63 -11.86 5.99 1.51
N LYS A 64 -11.47 7.25 1.28
CA LYS A 64 -12.29 8.42 1.59
C LYS A 64 -13.50 8.57 0.69
N PHE A 65 -13.35 8.36 -0.62
CA PHE A 65 -14.44 8.53 -1.60
C PHE A 65 -15.35 7.32 -1.71
N THR A 66 -14.79 6.11 -1.61
CA THR A 66 -15.58 4.88 -1.66
C THR A 66 -16.27 4.57 -0.34
N GLY A 67 -15.89 5.26 0.75
CA GLY A 67 -16.50 5.07 2.06
C GLY A 67 -16.30 3.66 2.60
N LEU A 68 -15.32 2.90 2.07
CA LEU A 68 -14.99 1.53 2.47
C LEU A 68 -14.31 1.48 3.86
N HIS A 69 -14.76 2.30 4.80
CA HIS A 69 -14.49 2.06 6.21
C HIS A 69 -15.35 0.86 6.63
N ALA A 70 -14.69 -0.17 7.15
CA ALA A 70 -15.28 -1.34 7.81
C ALA A 70 -15.92 -2.43 6.95
N SER A 71 -15.78 -2.45 5.62
CA SER A 71 -16.12 -3.67 4.89
C SER A 71 -14.94 -4.32 4.19
N PRO A 72 -14.72 -5.62 4.39
CA PRO A 72 -13.90 -6.44 3.52
C PRO A 72 -14.56 -6.63 2.13
N PHE A 73 -15.31 -5.64 1.62
CA PHE A 73 -15.89 -5.58 0.28
C PHE A 73 -14.74 -5.41 -0.72
N GLY A 74 -14.00 -6.51 -0.91
CA GLY A 74 -12.83 -6.55 -1.76
C GLY A 74 -11.87 -7.73 -1.56
N LYS A 75 -12.19 -8.75 -0.74
CA LYS A 75 -11.28 -9.86 -0.33
C LYS A 75 -10.54 -10.64 -1.44
N GLY A 76 -10.78 -10.36 -2.71
CA GLY A 76 -9.99 -10.91 -3.80
C GLY A 76 -10.15 -10.07 -5.05
N PHE A 77 -11.31 -10.17 -5.72
CA PHE A 77 -11.47 -9.61 -7.07
C PHE A 77 -11.48 -8.08 -7.14
N VAL A 78 -12.29 -7.39 -6.31
CA VAL A 78 -12.34 -5.92 -6.35
C VAL A 78 -11.02 -5.31 -5.87
N GLY A 79 -10.40 -5.88 -4.82
CA GLY A 79 -9.06 -5.48 -4.37
C GLY A 79 -8.01 -5.70 -5.45
N PHE A 80 -8.06 -6.83 -6.15
CA PHE A 80 -7.17 -7.13 -7.28
C PHE A 80 -7.29 -6.12 -8.42
N ILE A 81 -8.52 -5.84 -8.88
CA ILE A 81 -8.76 -4.86 -9.94
C ILE A 81 -8.34 -3.46 -9.50
N LEU A 82 -8.63 -3.11 -8.25
CA LEU A 82 -8.22 -1.82 -7.68
C LEU A 82 -6.70 -1.69 -7.63
N SER A 83 -5.97 -2.70 -7.13
CA SER A 83 -4.51 -2.70 -7.12
C SER A 83 -3.92 -2.57 -8.53
N ALA A 84 -4.49 -3.27 -9.52
CA ALA A 84 -4.05 -3.15 -10.92
C ALA A 84 -4.25 -1.74 -11.45
N ILE A 85 -5.41 -1.13 -11.17
CA ILE A 85 -5.71 0.25 -11.55
C ILE A 85 -4.77 1.21 -10.83
N VAL A 86 -4.55 1.07 -9.53
CA VAL A 86 -3.66 1.96 -8.75
C VAL A 86 -2.23 1.88 -9.26
N LEU A 87 -1.68 0.68 -9.46
CA LEU A 87 -0.33 0.51 -10.01
C LEU A 87 -0.21 1.13 -11.40
N TYR A 88 -1.23 0.96 -12.25
CA TYR A 88 -1.24 1.56 -13.58
C TYR A 88 -1.38 3.08 -13.53
N VAL A 89 -2.26 3.62 -12.68
CA VAL A 89 -2.52 5.07 -12.58
C VAL A 89 -1.33 5.80 -11.96
N THR A 90 -0.60 5.16 -11.05
CA THR A 90 0.60 5.73 -10.40
C THR A 90 1.64 6.18 -11.42
N GLN A 91 1.72 5.55 -12.59
CA GLN A 91 2.65 5.95 -13.66
C GLN A 91 2.42 7.37 -14.20
N PHE A 92 1.19 7.89 -14.11
CA PHE A 92 0.87 9.24 -14.60
C PHE A 92 1.31 10.33 -13.62
N PHE A 93 1.51 9.99 -12.35
CA PHE A 93 1.91 10.93 -11.30
C PHE A 93 3.42 10.88 -11.03
N VAL A 94 4.07 9.75 -11.33
CA VAL A 94 5.47 9.51 -10.97
C VAL A 94 6.34 9.45 -12.21
N ALA A 95 7.14 10.50 -12.43
CA ALA A 95 8.13 10.50 -13.50
C ALA A 95 9.19 9.39 -13.29
N GLY A 96 9.37 8.53 -14.29
CA GLY A 96 10.29 7.39 -14.23
C GLY A 96 9.71 6.12 -13.61
N TYR A 97 8.41 6.09 -13.29
CA TYR A 97 7.65 4.88 -13.00
C TYR A 97 6.95 4.47 -14.30
N THR A 98 7.30 3.31 -14.85
CA THR A 98 6.67 2.84 -16.09
C THR A 98 6.21 1.40 -15.89
N ILE A 99 4.92 1.17 -16.16
CA ILE A 99 4.29 -0.14 -16.02
C ILE A 99 3.38 -0.39 -17.21
N SER A 100 3.54 -1.54 -17.87
CA SER A 100 2.62 -1.95 -18.93
C SER A 100 1.27 -2.41 -18.36
N TRP A 101 0.22 -2.42 -19.16
CA TRP A 101 -1.09 -2.94 -18.74
C TRP A 101 -1.01 -4.41 -18.29
N MET A 102 -0.13 -5.20 -18.93
CA MET A 102 0.10 -6.60 -18.58
C MET A 102 0.91 -6.74 -17.28
N ALA A 103 1.91 -5.86 -17.10
CA ALA A 103 2.65 -5.74 -15.85
C ALA A 103 1.77 -5.26 -14.70
N ALA A 104 0.77 -4.41 -14.93
CA ALA A 104 -0.16 -3.99 -13.89
C ALA A 104 -1.03 -5.16 -13.38
N ILE A 105 -1.47 -6.05 -14.27
CA ILE A 105 -2.21 -7.26 -13.88
C ILE A 105 -1.32 -8.20 -13.07
N VAL A 106 -0.12 -8.51 -13.55
CA VAL A 106 0.84 -9.39 -12.83
C VAL A 106 1.27 -8.76 -11.51
N GLY A 107 1.57 -7.47 -11.54
CA GLY A 107 1.95 -6.66 -10.38
C GLY A 107 0.85 -6.60 -9.35
N ALA A 108 -0.42 -6.55 -9.72
CA ALA A 108 -1.53 -6.61 -8.78
C ALA A 108 -1.65 -7.96 -8.08
N ILE A 109 -1.29 -9.07 -8.74
CA ILE A 109 -1.24 -10.39 -8.10
C ILE A 109 -0.15 -10.38 -7.03
N ILE A 110 1.06 -9.92 -7.39
CA ILE A 110 2.20 -9.88 -6.47
C ILE A 110 1.93 -8.88 -5.34
N TYR A 111 1.48 -7.68 -5.66
CA TYR A 111 1.14 -6.62 -4.69
C TYR A 111 0.11 -7.11 -3.68
N GLY A 112 -0.99 -7.73 -4.13
CA GLY A 112 -2.00 -8.26 -3.22
C GLY A 112 -1.47 -9.36 -2.30
N VAL A 113 -0.59 -10.23 -2.79
CA VAL A 113 0.05 -11.28 -1.97
C VAL A 113 1.05 -10.68 -0.98
N VAL A 114 1.92 -9.75 -1.44
CA VAL A 114 2.96 -9.14 -0.61
C VAL A 114 2.36 -8.24 0.46
N ASP A 115 1.33 -7.44 0.13
CA ASP A 115 0.58 -6.61 1.07
C ASP A 115 -0.14 -7.47 2.13
N TYR A 116 -0.65 -8.64 1.74
CA TYR A 116 -1.22 -9.60 2.70
C TYR A 116 -0.18 -10.15 3.69
N PHE A 117 1.05 -10.41 3.22
CA PHE A 117 2.14 -10.94 4.05
C PHE A 117 2.85 -9.88 4.90
N LEU A 118 2.79 -8.61 4.49
CA LEU A 118 3.24 -7.48 5.28
C LEU A 118 2.01 -6.82 5.91
N PRO A 119 1.45 -7.36 7.01
CA PRO A 119 0.41 -6.68 7.76
C PRO A 119 1.03 -5.42 8.35
N GLY A 120 0.97 -4.32 7.60
CA GLY A 120 1.43 -3.01 8.04
C GLY A 120 0.43 -2.47 9.04
N ASP A 121 0.45 -2.98 10.27
CA ASP A 121 -0.34 -2.55 11.43
C ASP A 121 -1.60 -1.77 11.04
N GLN A 122 -2.49 -2.42 10.29
CA GLN A 122 -3.89 -2.00 10.17
C GLN A 122 -4.65 -2.53 11.38
N GLN A 123 -4.04 -2.45 12.56
CA GLN A 123 -4.77 -2.59 13.81
C GLN A 123 -5.30 -1.21 14.15
N MET A 124 -6.62 -1.13 13.93
CA MET A 124 -7.64 -0.12 14.29
C MET A 124 -7.58 1.25 13.61
#